data_AF-A0A392SPW5-F1
#
_entry.id   AF-A0A392SPW5-F1
#
_cell.length_a   1.000
_cell.length_b   1.000
_cell.length_c   1.000
_cell.angle_alpha   90.00
_cell.angle_beta   90.00
_cell.angle_gamma   90.00
#
_symmetry.space_group_name_H-M   'P 1'
#
loop_
_entity.id
_entity.type
_entity.pdbx_description
1 polymer ?
#
loop_
_entity_poly.entity_id
_entity_poly.type
_entity_poly.pdbx_seq_one_letter_code
_entity_poly.pdbx_strand_id
1 'polypeptide(L)' 'MTVAEYAAMFESLSVFSPYYNTAEAEYDKCVKFESGLHPEVKYLIGFSKIRDFPTLVNKSRICDEDGRAKSNYYK' A
#
# COMPACT_ATOMS: atom_id res chain seq x y z
N MET A 1 -4.83 -11.88 -2.66
CA MET A 1 -5.38 -10.51 -2.54
C MET A 1 -4.40 -9.59 -3.21
N THR A 2 -4.85 -8.83 -4.19
CA THR A 2 -4.03 -7.82 -4.86
C THR A 2 -3.84 -6.61 -3.95
N VAL A 3 -2.82 -5.79 -4.21
CA VAL A 3 -2.66 -4.53 -3.46
C VAL A 3 -3.86 -3.59 -3.66
N ALA A 4 -4.51 -3.65 -4.83
CA ALA A 4 -5.72 -2.87 -5.09
C ALA A 4 -6.90 -3.29 -4.18
N GLU A 5 -7.13 -4.61 -4.03
CA GLU A 5 -8.15 -5.14 -3.12
C GLU A 5 -7.85 -4.79 -1.66
N TYR A 6 -6.58 -4.92 -1.25
CA TYR A 6 -6.13 -4.54 0.08
C TYR A 6 -6.34 -3.05 0.36
N ALA A 7 -5.98 -2.18 -0.58
CA ALA A 7 -6.16 -0.73 -0.44
C ALA A 7 -7.64 -0.33 -0.31
N ALA A 8 -8.52 -0.97 -1.07
CA ALA A 8 -9.96 -0.75 -0.95
C ALA A 8 -10.50 -1.17 0.43
N MET A 9 -10.07 -2.33 0.95
CA MET A 9 -10.42 -2.75 2.31
C MET A 9 -9.84 -1.81 3.36
N PHE A 10 -8.59 -1.38 3.20
CA PHE A 10 -7.94 -0.46 4.14
C PHE A 10 -8.69 0.86 4.24
N GLU A 11 -9.09 1.46 3.11
CA GLU A 11 -9.88 2.70 3.12
C GLU A 11 -11.30 2.47 3.64
N SER A 12 -11.92 1.33 3.36
CA SER A 12 -13.22 1.02 3.98
C SER A 12 -13.11 0.91 5.50
N LEU A 13 -11.98 0.42 6.04
CA LEU A 13 -11.74 0.29 7.47
C LEU A 13 -11.26 1.60 8.11
N SER A 14 -10.57 2.46 7.36
CA SER A 14 -10.06 3.75 7.86
C SER A 14 -11.19 4.69 8.28
N VAL A 15 -12.38 4.59 7.67
CA VAL A 15 -13.59 5.33 8.05
C VAL A 15 -13.98 5.08 9.52
N PHE A 16 -13.71 3.89 10.06
CA PHE A 16 -14.03 3.56 11.46
C PHE A 16 -13.00 4.11 12.47
N SER A 17 -11.88 4.66 11.98
CA SER A 17 -10.85 5.25 12.82
C SER A 17 -10.57 6.69 12.36
N PRO A 18 -11.33 7.69 12.88
CA PRO A 18 -11.18 9.09 12.50
C PRO A 18 -9.76 9.64 12.68
N TYR A 19 -8.96 9.01 13.55
CA TYR A 19 -7.55 9.30 13.75
C TYR A 19 -6.78 9.35 12.43
N TYR A 20 -6.95 8.37 11.54
CA TYR A 20 -6.18 8.29 10.29
C TYR A 20 -6.65 9.24 9.19
N ASN A 21 -7.71 10.01 9.44
CA ASN A 21 -8.28 10.93 8.46
C ASN A 21 -7.78 12.38 8.63
N THR A 22 -6.86 12.62 9.58
CA THR A 22 -6.21 13.92 9.75
C THR A 22 -4.87 13.96 9.01
N ALA A 23 -4.41 15.16 8.65
CA ALA A 23 -3.13 15.35 7.96
C ALA A 23 -1.94 14.93 8.86
N GLU A 24 -2.06 15.12 10.17
CA GLU A 24 -1.03 14.78 11.15
C GLU A 24 -0.83 13.26 11.26
N ALA A 25 -1.89 12.47 11.02
CA ALA A 25 -1.85 11.01 11.09
C ALA A 25 -1.53 10.36 9.75
N GLU A 26 -1.30 11.13 8.67
CA GLU A 26 -1.03 10.57 7.34
C GLU A 26 0.25 9.72 7.33
N TYR A 27 1.26 10.14 8.07
CA TYR A 27 2.49 9.36 8.27
C TYR A 27 2.18 7.99 8.88
N ASP A 28 1.40 7.96 9.97
CA ASP A 28 1.02 6.73 10.66
C ASP A 28 0.12 5.86 9.78
N LYS A 29 -0.77 6.48 8.99
CA LYS A 29 -1.60 5.79 7.99
C LYS A 29 -0.72 5.08 6.97
N CYS A 30 0.32 5.75 6.46
CA CYS A 30 1.28 5.17 5.53
C CYS A 30 2.03 3.98 6.15
N VAL A 31 2.56 4.15 7.38
CA VAL A 31 3.27 3.07 8.10
C VAL A 31 2.36 1.88 8.35
N LYS A 32 1.11 2.13 8.76
CA LYS A 32 0.12 1.08 8.98
C LYS A 32 -0.20 0.34 7.69
N PHE A 33 -0.37 1.05 6.58
CA PHE A 33 -0.60 0.46 5.27
C PHE A 33 0.58 -0.40 4.81
N GLU A 34 1.80 0.14 4.85
CA GLU A 34 3.06 -0.55 4.51
C GLU A 34 3.25 -1.84 5.32
N SER A 35 2.79 -1.86 6.58
CA SER A 35 2.90 -3.03 7.45
C SER A 35 2.10 -4.24 6.95
N GLY A 36 0.99 -4.00 6.25
CA GLY A 36 0.12 -5.05 5.70
C GLY A 36 0.42 -5.45 4.26
N LEU A 37 1.41 -4.82 3.62
CA LEU A 37 1.87 -5.23 2.29
C LEU A 37 2.62 -6.56 2.35
N HIS A 38 2.44 -7.39 1.31
CA HIS A 38 3.20 -8.63 1.17
C HIS A 38 4.72 -8.33 0.97
N PRO A 39 5.65 -9.18 1.43
CA PRO A 39 7.08 -8.86 1.49
C PRO A 39 7.71 -8.31 0.20
N GLU A 40 7.34 -8.83 -0.96
CA GLU A 40 7.91 -8.39 -2.25
C GLU A 40 7.59 -6.92 -2.56
N VAL A 41 6.31 -6.53 -2.45
CA VAL A 41 5.88 -5.14 -2.64
C VAL A 41 6.43 -4.27 -1.52
N LYS A 42 6.36 -4.75 -0.28
CA LYS A 42 6.86 -4.02 0.91
C LYS A 42 8.34 -3.68 0.79
N TYR A 43 9.15 -4.61 0.29
CA TYR A 43 10.58 -4.39 0.08
C TYR A 43 10.81 -3.21 -0.86
N LEU A 44 10.18 -3.22 -2.05
CA LEU A 44 10.34 -2.16 -3.06
C LEU A 44 9.81 -0.80 -2.58
N ILE A 45 8.66 -0.80 -1.91
CA ILE A 45 8.01 0.41 -1.43
C ILE A 45 8.74 1.01 -0.23
N GLY A 46 9.24 0.18 0.68
CA GLY A 46 9.93 0.60 1.90
C GLY A 46 11.19 1.45 1.63
N PHE A 47 11.89 1.23 0.51
CA PHE A 47 13.03 2.07 0.12
C PHE A 47 12.64 3.48 -0.29
N SER A 48 11.43 3.66 -0.84
CA SER A 48 10.98 4.94 -1.36
C SER A 48 10.56 5.92 -0.27
N LYS A 49 10.36 5.44 0.98
CA LYS A 49 9.96 6.24 2.16
C LYS A 49 8.82 7.21 1.88
N ILE A 50 7.81 6.78 1.12
CA ILE A 50 6.69 7.62 0.71
C ILE A 50 5.80 7.90 1.93
N ARG A 51 5.43 9.16 2.15
CA ARG A 51 4.58 9.60 3.28
C ARG A 51 3.33 10.36 2.83
N ASP A 52 3.03 10.30 1.55
CA ASP A 52 1.77 10.71 0.95
C ASP A 52 0.97 9.43 0.65
N PHE A 53 -0.19 9.30 1.29
CA PHE A 53 -0.96 8.05 1.23
C PHE A 53 -1.45 7.72 -0.20
N PRO A 54 -2.00 8.67 -0.99
CA PRO A 54 -2.39 8.41 -2.37
C PRO A 54 -1.23 7.91 -3.25
N THR A 55 -0.05 8.54 -3.13
CA THR A 55 1.15 8.14 -3.88
C THR A 55 1.64 6.76 -3.46
N LEU A 56 1.62 6.46 -2.16
CA LEU A 56 2.00 5.17 -1.61
C LEU A 56 1.12 4.05 -2.18
N VAL A 57 -0.19 4.23 -2.16
CA VAL A 57 -1.15 3.25 -2.71
C VAL A 57 -0.92 3.05 -4.21
N ASN A 58 -0.78 4.13 -4.98
CA ASN A 58 -0.59 4.04 -6.42
C ASN A 58 0.71 3.30 -6.79
N LYS A 59 1.83 3.64 -6.14
CA LYS A 59 3.11 2.96 -6.38
C LYS A 59 3.07 1.49 -5.94
N SER A 60 2.42 1.20 -4.81
CA SER A 60 2.26 -0.18 -4.32
C SER A 60 1.46 -1.03 -5.32
N ARG A 61 0.40 -0.47 -5.92
CA ARG A 61 -0.39 -1.14 -6.97
C ARG A 61 0.46 -1.45 -8.21
N ILE A 62 1.24 -0.48 -8.69
CA ILE A 62 2.12 -0.67 -9.86
C ILE A 62 3.14 -1.78 -9.59
N CYS A 63 3.80 -1.77 -8.41
CA CYS A 63 4.77 -2.82 -8.06
C CYS A 63 4.14 -4.21 -7.97
N ASP A 64 2.92 -4.33 -7.44
CA ASP A 64 2.18 -5.59 -7.35
C ASP A 64 1.78 -6.13 -8.73
N GLU A 65 1.39 -5.24 -9.66
CA GLU A 65 1.09 -5.60 -11.04
C GLU A 65 2.36 -6.04 -11.79
N ASP A 66 3.47 -5.32 -11.65
CA ASP A 66 4.76 -5.65 -12.27
C ASP A 66 5.33 -6.98 -11.75
N GLY A 67 5.24 -7.24 -10.44
CA GLY A 67 5.68 -8.49 -9.84
C GLY A 67 4.87 -9.68 -10.37
N ARG A 68 3.54 -9.52 -10.44
CA ARG A 68 2.65 -10.55 -11.00
C ARG A 68 2.90 -10.79 -12.49
N ALA A 69 3.09 -9.72 -13.27
CA ALA A 69 3.44 -9.83 -14.69
C ALA A 69 4.72 -10.69 -14.87
N LYS A 70 5.78 -10.39 -14.13
CA LYS A 70 7.03 -11.18 -14.14
C LYS A 70 6.80 -12.64 -13.80
N SER A 71 6.02 -12.95 -12.77
CA SER A 71 5.72 -14.34 -12.38
C SER A 71 4.97 -15.13 -13.45
N ASN A 72 4.15 -14.47 -14.28
CA ASN A 72 3.41 -15.10 -15.36
C ASN A 72 4.26 -15.34 -16.62
N TYR A 73 5.33 -14.56 -16.84
CA TYR A 73 6.25 -14.77 -17.97
C TYR A 73 7.15 -16.00 -17.82
N TYR A 74 7.42 -16.42 -16.58
CA TYR A 74 8.26 -17.60 -16.29
C TYR A 74 7.44 -18.88 -16.01
N LYS A 75 6.14 -18.86 -16.36
CA LYS A 75 5.19 -19.95 -16.18
C LYS A 75 4.84 -20.55 -17.54
#